data_AF-A0A2S4XNX2-F1
#
_entry.id   AF-A0A2S4XNX2-F1
#
_cell.length_a   1.000
_cell.length_b   1.000
_cell.length_c   1.000
_cell.angle_alpha   90.00
_cell.angle_beta   90.00
_cell.angle_gamma   90.00
#
_symmetry.space_group_name_H-M   'P 1'
#
loop_
_entity.id
_entity.type
_entity.pdbx_description
1 polymer ?
#
loop_
_entity_poly.entity_id
_entity_poly.type
_entity_poly.pdbx_seq_one_letter_code
_entity_poly.pdbx_strand_id
1 'polypeptide(L)' 'DHKGRKVIVYFYPAALTPGCTKQACDFTDNLELLAGAGYDVIGVSPDKPEKLAKFREKESLKVTLLADPDKKV' A
#
# COMPACT_ATOMS: atom_id res chain seq x y z
N ASP A 1 -1.87 -15.25 -0.32
CA ASP A 1 -1.91 -15.86 -1.66
C ASP A 1 -2.88 -15.05 -2.51
N HIS A 2 -2.41 -14.44 -3.60
CA HIS A 2 -3.23 -13.63 -4.53
C HIS A 2 -3.39 -14.31 -5.90
N LYS A 3 -2.99 -15.57 -6.05
CA LYS A 3 -3.05 -16.28 -7.33
C LYS A 3 -4.49 -16.33 -7.85
N GLY A 4 -4.71 -15.90 -9.10
CA GLY A 4 -6.03 -15.85 -9.72
C GLY A 4 -6.90 -14.64 -9.33
N ARG A 5 -6.38 -13.70 -8.53
CA ARG A 5 -7.06 -12.44 -8.19
C ARG A 5 -6.52 -11.26 -9.00
N LYS A 6 -7.34 -10.22 -9.18
CA LYS A 6 -6.85 -8.94 -9.71
C LYS A 6 -6.22 -8.15 -8.58
N VAL A 7 -5.02 -7.63 -8.80
CA VAL A 7 -4.28 -6.89 -7.77
C VAL A 7 -3.79 -5.58 -8.37
N ILE A 8 -4.09 -4.48 -7.69
CA ILE A 8 -3.48 -3.18 -7.91
C ILE A 8 -2.20 -3.14 -7.09
N VAL A 9 -1.07 -3.16 -7.76
CA VAL A 9 0.25 -2.99 -7.14
C VAL A 9 0.74 -1.60 -7.50
N TYR A 10 1.00 -0.74 -6.49
CA TYR A 10 1.56 0.59 -6.72
C TYR A 10 2.87 0.76 -5.95
N PHE A 11 3.87 1.27 -6.67
CA PHE A 11 5.20 1.54 -6.11
C PHE A 11 5.30 3.01 -5.74
N TYR A 12 5.84 3.30 -4.56
CA TYR A 12 6.03 4.67 -4.09
C TYR A 12 7.42 4.85 -3.45
N PRO A 13 8.03 6.04 -3.57
CA PRO A 13 9.44 6.24 -3.22
C PRO A 13 9.69 6.24 -1.71
N ALA A 14 8.77 6.75 -0.90
CA ALA A 14 8.93 6.84 0.55
C ALA A 14 7.59 7.06 1.28
N ALA A 15 7.34 6.24 2.29
CA ALA A 15 6.26 6.39 3.26
C ALA A 15 6.38 7.71 4.04
N LEU A 16 5.25 8.22 4.51
CA LEU A 16 5.12 9.46 5.30
C LEU A 16 5.52 10.75 4.54
N THR A 17 5.58 10.71 3.22
CA THR A 17 5.73 11.93 2.38
C THR A 17 4.36 12.41 1.91
N PRO A 18 4.12 13.73 1.75
CA PRO A 18 2.77 14.25 1.47
C PRO A 18 2.08 13.60 0.26
N GLY A 19 2.80 13.39 -0.83
CA GLY A 19 2.26 12.73 -2.03
C GLY A 19 1.92 11.25 -1.81
N CYS A 20 2.83 10.50 -1.18
CA CYS A 20 2.61 9.07 -0.92
C CYS A 20 1.54 8.83 0.13
N THR A 21 1.47 9.69 1.15
CA THR A 21 0.38 9.69 2.14
C THR A 21 -0.97 9.90 1.46
N LYS A 22 -1.08 10.92 0.59
CA LYS A 22 -2.33 11.19 -0.14
C LYS A 22 -2.77 9.97 -0.96
N GLN A 23 -1.84 9.34 -1.69
CA GLN A 23 -2.15 8.16 -2.49
C GLN A 23 -2.57 6.95 -1.65
N ALA A 24 -1.89 6.68 -0.53
CA ALA A 24 -2.22 5.56 0.35
C ALA A 24 -3.57 5.75 1.08
N CYS A 25 -3.89 6.98 1.48
CA CYS A 25 -5.18 7.32 2.05
C CYS A 25 -6.31 7.19 1.01
N ASP A 26 -6.11 7.69 -0.21
CA ASP A 26 -7.10 7.58 -1.29
C ASP A 26 -7.44 6.11 -1.61
N PHE A 27 -6.45 5.22 -1.64
CA PHE A 27 -6.71 3.79 -1.76
C PHE A 27 -7.41 3.19 -0.54
N THR A 28 -7.10 3.67 0.66
CA THR A 28 -7.76 3.22 1.90
C THR A 28 -9.23 3.59 1.91
N ASP A 29 -9.56 4.82 1.49
CA ASP A 29 -10.93 5.33 1.42
C ASP A 29 -11.77 4.58 0.38
N ASN A 30 -11.14 4.17 -0.73
CA ASN A 30 -11.80 3.44 -1.82
C ASN A 30 -11.65 1.92 -1.74
N LEU A 31 -11.06 1.38 -0.67
CA LEU A 31 -10.70 -0.05 -0.60
C LEU A 31 -11.91 -0.97 -0.75
N GLU A 32 -13.04 -0.62 -0.16
CA GLU A 32 -14.28 -1.42 -0.23
C GLU A 32 -14.87 -1.43 -1.65
N LEU A 33 -14.85 -0.29 -2.33
CA LEU A 33 -15.29 -0.18 -3.72
C LEU A 33 -14.41 -1.06 -4.63
N LEU A 34 -13.08 -0.99 -4.46
CA LEU A 34 -12.12 -1.79 -5.21
C LEU A 34 -12.28 -3.28 -4.93
N ALA A 35 -12.48 -3.65 -3.66
CA ALA A 35 -12.73 -5.03 -3.26
C ALA A 35 -14.03 -5.57 -3.88
N GLY A 36 -15.11 -4.77 -3.90
CA GLY A 36 -16.37 -5.12 -4.57
C GLY A 36 -16.23 -5.33 -6.07
N ALA A 37 -15.26 -4.65 -6.71
CA ALA A 37 -14.88 -4.86 -8.11
C ALA A 37 -13.88 -6.01 -8.32
N GLY A 38 -13.48 -6.72 -7.25
CA GLY A 38 -12.60 -7.88 -7.29
C GLY A 38 -11.11 -7.57 -7.21
N TYR A 39 -10.71 -6.35 -6.80
CA TYR A 39 -9.32 -5.94 -6.67
C TYR A 39 -8.81 -6.00 -5.22
N ASP A 40 -7.60 -6.51 -5.03
CA ASP A 40 -6.78 -6.21 -3.85
C ASP A 40 -5.86 -5.02 -4.14
N VAL A 41 -5.43 -4.32 -3.09
CA VAL A 41 -4.49 -3.19 -3.20
C VAL A 41 -3.25 -3.44 -2.36
N ILE A 42 -2.07 -3.34 -2.99
CA ILE A 42 -0.76 -3.51 -2.37
C ILE A 42 0.12 -2.30 -2.71
N GLY A 43 0.60 -1.61 -1.68
CA GLY A 43 1.63 -0.58 -1.80
C GLY A 43 3.01 -1.16 -1.54
N VAL A 44 3.98 -0.88 -2.41
CA VAL A 44 5.37 -1.34 -2.27
C VAL A 44 6.32 -0.14 -2.21
N SER A 45 7.24 -0.12 -1.24
CA SER A 45 8.31 0.87 -1.17
C SER A 45 9.61 0.29 -0.62
N PRO A 46 10.75 0.99 -0.79
CA PRO A 46 12.03 0.59 -0.20
C PRO A 46 12.11 0.76 1.32
N ASP A 47 11.05 1.25 1.95
CA ASP A 47 11.03 1.47 3.39
C ASP A 47 11.04 0.14 4.14
N LYS A 48 11.76 0.12 5.28
CA LYS A 48 11.78 -1.05 6.16
C LYS A 48 10.41 -1.30 6.80
N PRO A 49 10.08 -2.55 7.18
CA PRO A 49 8.80 -2.90 7.80
C PRO A 49 8.42 -2.02 9.00
N GLU A 50 9.37 -1.57 9.81
CA GLU A 50 9.09 -0.73 10.99
C GLU A 50 8.59 0.66 10.59
N LYS A 51 9.08 1.21 9.48
CA LYS A 51 8.60 2.49 8.96
C LYS A 51 7.21 2.34 8.33
N LEU A 52 6.95 1.21 7.66
CA LEU A 52 5.64 0.89 7.11
C LEU A 52 4.58 0.67 8.19
N ALA A 53 4.94 0.01 9.30
CA ALA A 53 4.07 -0.14 10.47
C ALA A 53 3.64 1.23 11.02
N LYS A 54 4.60 2.14 11.23
CA LYS A 54 4.31 3.52 11.65
C LYS A 54 3.42 4.27 10.67
N PHE A 55 3.64 4.09 9.37
CA PHE A 55 2.83 4.71 8.32
C PHE A 55 1.38 4.22 8.37
N ARG A 56 1.19 2.90 8.51
CA ARG A 56 -0.13 2.27 8.67
C ARG A 56 -0.86 2.80 9.89
N GLU A 57 -0.21 2.82 11.04
CA GLU A 57 -0.80 3.27 12.30
C GLU A 57 -1.16 4.76 12.26
N LYS A 58 -0.23 5.60 11.81
CA LYS A 58 -0.41 7.05 11.81
C LYS A 58 -1.54 7.51 10.89
N GLU A 59 -1.64 6.93 9.70
CA GLU A 59 -2.59 7.34 8.67
C GLU A 59 -3.81 6.41 8.61
N SER A 60 -3.95 5.47 9.55
CA SER A 60 -5.06 4.49 9.62
C SER A 60 -5.25 3.68 8.34
N LEU A 61 -4.15 3.32 7.68
CA LEU A 61 -4.18 2.68 6.36
C LEU A 61 -4.76 1.26 6.46
N LYS A 62 -5.68 0.94 5.55
CA LYS A 62 -6.27 -0.40 5.44
C LYS A 62 -5.62 -1.26 4.36
N VAL A 63 -4.96 -0.63 3.39
CA VAL A 63 -4.23 -1.31 2.32
C VAL A 63 -3.08 -2.17 2.86
N THR A 64 -2.69 -3.19 2.10
CA THR A 64 -1.48 -3.97 2.38
C THR A 64 -0.25 -3.17 1.97
N LEU A 65 0.78 -3.14 2.83
CA LEU A 65 2.07 -2.50 2.55
C LEU A 65 3.17 -3.55 2.58
N LEU A 66 4.03 -3.56 1.56
CA LEU A 66 5.20 -4.42 1.44
C LEU A 66 6.48 -3.59 1.39
N ALA A 67 7.49 -4.07 2.10
CA ALA A 67 8.85 -3.54 2.04
C ALA A 67 9.63 -4.25 0.94
N ASP A 68 10.33 -3.46 0.12
CA ASP A 68 11.32 -3.94 -0.86
C ASP A 68 12.62 -3.13 -0.75
N PRO A 69 13.39 -3.31 0.35
CA PRO A 69 14.56 -2.48 0.64
C PRO A 69 15.65 -2.52 -0.45
N ASP A 70 15.72 -3.64 -1.16
CA ASP A 70 16.69 -3.88 -2.22
C ASP A 70 16.19 -3.46 -3.62
N LYS A 71 14.92 -3.06 -3.75
CA LYS A 71 14.26 -2.74 -5.04
C LYS A 71 14.34 -3.90 -6.04
N LYS A 72 14.03 -5.12 -5.58
CA LYS A 72 14.18 -6.37 -6.34
C LYS A 72 12.85 -7.08 -6.64
N VAL A 73 11.74 -6.59 -6.09
CA VAL A 73 10.40 -7.11 -6.39
C VAL A 73 9.95 -6.65 -7.77
#